data_AF-A0A0N1ICU2-F1
#
_entry.id   AF-A0A0N1ICU2-F1
#
_cell.length_a   1.000
_cell.length_b   1.000
_cell.length_c   1.000
_cell.angle_alpha   90.00
_cell.angle_beta   90.00
_cell.angle_gamma   90.00
#
_symmetry.space_group_name_H-M   'P 1'
#
loop_
_entity.id
_entity.type
_entity.pdbx_description
1 polymer ?
#
loop_
_entity_poly.entity_id
_entity_poly.type
_entity_poly.pdbx_seq_one_letter_code
_entity_poly.pdbx_strand_id
1 'polypeptide(L)'
;MREACADELGPSDHAHHLQALLKPHNGMGGEGAERECGRAWWEAEGLRAGVAAAHAAASQRLLSALISHHHLLDHLAAHRRYLLLAQGDFVHHLMTLLQEELNKPASSLYVHNLTCTLEAAVRATNAQFEPPHVLSRLHVNLYPNCDGREDSGWDVFALQYRVDGPLGTLFPATCAARYRALFAQLWRVKRIEHALHRAWRDHIILHKRLKYMPEVWGLMRRVSCLRAEALRLCGALQEASCVGAEPAWAELLAAAASGHHLDSLLRLHHNALERHSIHAMIHHTTQELQSYLGNVLNETLALRSFETTLHAGIRAELDRRDRIEQLKAEKLARGKGHVTTLILKLALHAEISLQTLAFRLDYSDFYKRGDAKLHEPLTYQHKRLSEIGLNLAKSKLLRRPTKK
;
A
#
# COMPACT_ATOMS: atom_id res chain seq x y z
N MET A 1 -48.74 10.45 27.82
CA MET A 1 -48.22 11.38 26.78
C MET A 1 -49.19 11.52 25.59
N ARG A 2 -50.52 11.56 25.80
CA ARG A 2 -51.50 11.71 24.70
C ARG A 2 -52.58 12.79 24.96
N GLU A 3 -52.42 13.61 25.99
CA GLU A 3 -53.40 14.66 26.36
C GLU A 3 -52.84 16.08 26.26
N ALA A 4 -51.67 16.28 25.65
CA ALA A 4 -51.09 17.62 25.40
C ALA A 4 -51.29 18.13 23.95
N CYS A 5 -52.05 17.40 23.13
CA CYS A 5 -52.26 17.72 21.70
C CYS A 5 -53.74 18.00 21.36
N ALA A 6 -54.56 18.44 22.33
CA ALA A 6 -55.98 18.70 22.12
C ALA A 6 -56.30 20.18 21.79
N ASP A 7 -55.36 21.10 22.05
CA ASP A 7 -55.51 22.55 21.82
C ASP A 7 -54.60 23.07 20.69
N GLU A 8 -54.35 22.27 19.65
CA GLU A 8 -53.80 22.81 18.41
C GLU A 8 -54.96 23.34 17.56
N LEU A 9 -55.11 24.68 17.53
CA LEU A 9 -55.87 25.38 16.49
C LEU A 9 -55.41 24.83 15.13
N GLY A 10 -56.36 24.29 14.35
CA GLY A 10 -56.05 23.58 13.11
C GLY A 10 -55.15 24.39 12.17
N PRO A 11 -54.37 23.74 11.29
CA PRO A 11 -53.43 24.39 10.38
C PRO A 11 -54.07 25.44 9.45
N SER A 12 -55.40 25.47 9.35
CA SER A 12 -56.18 26.47 8.62
C SER A 12 -56.06 27.88 9.22
N ASP A 13 -56.08 28.02 10.55
CA ASP A 13 -56.30 29.33 11.16
C ASP A 13 -55.02 30.17 11.17
N HIS A 14 -53.86 29.53 11.39
CA HIS A 14 -52.54 30.15 11.19
C HIS A 14 -52.25 30.46 9.72
N ALA A 15 -52.65 29.58 8.79
CA ALA A 15 -52.51 29.84 7.36
C ALA A 15 -53.37 31.02 6.91
N HIS A 16 -54.60 31.15 7.43
CA HIS A 16 -55.47 32.29 7.16
C HIS A 16 -54.96 33.60 7.76
N HIS A 17 -54.36 33.57 8.95
CA HIS A 17 -53.72 34.76 9.57
C HIS A 17 -52.50 35.24 8.79
N LEU A 18 -51.64 34.32 8.36
CA LEU A 18 -50.48 34.66 7.51
C LEU A 18 -50.93 35.15 6.13
N GLN A 19 -51.95 34.53 5.53
CA GLN A 19 -52.53 35.01 4.28
C GLN A 19 -53.19 36.39 4.40
N ALA A 20 -53.75 36.74 5.56
CA ALA A 20 -54.32 38.07 5.81
C ALA A 20 -53.23 39.15 5.94
N LEU A 21 -52.10 38.85 6.58
CA LEU A 21 -50.92 39.71 6.63
C LEU A 21 -50.21 39.82 5.27
N LEU A 22 -50.35 38.78 4.44
CA LEU A 22 -49.87 38.68 3.07
C LEU A 22 -50.87 39.22 2.01
N LYS A 23 -51.88 40.02 2.40
CA LYS A 23 -52.68 40.79 1.44
C LYS A 23 -52.20 42.25 1.39
N PRO A 24 -52.11 42.87 0.20
CA PRO A 24 -51.77 44.29 0.09
C PRO A 24 -52.79 45.11 0.87
N HIS A 25 -52.30 46.07 1.65
CA HIS A 25 -53.15 46.98 2.39
C HIS A 25 -53.80 47.94 1.38
N ASN A 26 -54.93 47.56 0.79
CA ASN A 26 -55.76 48.49 0.04
C ASN A 26 -56.28 49.52 1.05
N GLY A 27 -55.65 50.70 1.06
CA GLY A 27 -56.12 51.83 1.85
C GLY A 27 -57.58 52.10 1.53
N MET A 28 -58.44 51.94 2.53
CA MET A 28 -59.80 52.47 2.46
C MET A 28 -59.70 54.00 2.61
N GLY A 29 -60.01 54.72 1.54
CA GLY A 29 -60.50 56.09 1.60
C GLY A 29 -59.64 57.16 0.90
N GLY A 30 -60.16 57.69 -0.21
CA GLY A 30 -59.71 58.96 -0.80
C GLY A 30 -59.62 58.92 -2.32
N GLU A 31 -60.70 59.33 -2.99
CA GLU A 31 -60.77 59.47 -4.46
C GLU A 31 -59.74 60.48 -4.98
N GLY A 32 -59.01 60.10 -6.03
CA GLY A 32 -58.35 61.04 -6.93
C GLY A 32 -56.81 61.11 -6.86
N ALA A 33 -56.11 60.03 -7.22
CA ALA A 33 -54.84 60.07 -7.93
C ALA A 33 -54.45 58.64 -8.36
N GLU A 34 -53.91 58.54 -9.56
CA GLU A 34 -53.25 57.40 -10.23
C GLU A 34 -53.24 56.04 -9.49
N ARG A 35 -53.87 55.05 -10.13
CA ARG A 35 -53.83 53.63 -9.75
C ARG A 35 -52.41 53.08 -9.91
N GLU A 36 -51.53 53.31 -8.94
CA GLU A 36 -50.39 52.44 -8.73
C GLU A 36 -50.90 51.12 -8.12
N CYS A 37 -50.70 50.06 -8.90
CA CYS A 37 -51.10 48.69 -8.62
C CYS A 37 -50.75 48.29 -7.18
N GLY A 38 -51.73 47.75 -6.44
CA GLY A 38 -51.58 47.27 -5.07
C GLY A 38 -50.54 46.16 -4.95
N ARG A 39 -49.26 46.53 -4.91
CA ARG A 39 -48.17 45.63 -4.54
C ARG A 39 -48.17 45.50 -3.03
N ALA A 40 -48.04 44.28 -2.57
CA ALA A 40 -47.84 44.02 -1.17
C ALA A 40 -46.61 44.76 -0.62
N TRP A 41 -46.59 45.10 0.66
CA TRP A 41 -45.46 45.81 1.27
C TRP A 41 -44.14 44.99 1.18
N TRP A 42 -44.22 43.65 1.12
CA TRP A 42 -43.05 42.77 0.88
C TRP A 42 -42.68 42.59 -0.60
N GLU A 43 -43.51 43.07 -1.54
CA GLU A 43 -43.25 43.11 -2.98
C GLU A 43 -42.65 44.45 -3.43
N ALA A 44 -42.52 45.41 -2.52
CA ALA A 44 -41.78 46.63 -2.77
C ALA A 44 -40.35 46.27 -3.21
N GLU A 45 -39.97 46.71 -4.42
CA GLU A 45 -38.64 46.44 -4.99
C GLU A 45 -37.52 46.90 -4.06
N GLY A 46 -37.74 47.99 -3.31
CA GLY A 46 -36.81 48.48 -2.30
C GLY A 46 -36.58 47.51 -1.13
N LEU A 47 -37.61 46.84 -0.62
CA LEU A 47 -37.43 45.86 0.47
C LEU A 47 -36.71 44.60 -0.03
N ARG A 48 -37.09 44.09 -1.21
CA ARG A 48 -36.41 42.94 -1.81
C ARG A 48 -34.94 43.24 -2.08
N ALA A 49 -34.63 44.40 -2.64
CA ALA A 49 -33.26 44.85 -2.87
C ALA A 49 -32.48 45.03 -1.56
N GLY A 50 -33.11 45.64 -0.54
CA GLY A 50 -32.51 45.81 0.79
C GLY A 50 -32.20 44.49 1.49
N VAL A 51 -33.13 43.54 1.47
CA VAL A 51 -32.94 42.20 2.04
C VAL A 51 -31.87 41.43 1.24
N ALA A 52 -31.87 41.51 -0.09
CA ALA A 52 -30.84 40.88 -0.91
C ALA A 52 -29.44 41.46 -0.64
N ALA A 53 -29.32 42.78 -0.47
CA ALA A 53 -28.07 43.45 -0.12
C ALA A 53 -27.60 43.06 1.29
N ALA A 54 -28.50 43.04 2.27
CA ALA A 54 -28.20 42.61 3.64
C ALA A 54 -27.77 41.13 3.69
N HIS A 55 -28.44 40.26 2.93
CA HIS A 55 -28.08 38.86 2.78
C HIS A 55 -26.70 38.70 2.12
N ALA A 56 -26.43 39.42 1.03
CA ALA A 56 -25.13 39.37 0.37
C ALA A 56 -23.99 39.80 1.29
N ALA A 57 -24.16 40.91 2.04
CA ALA A 57 -23.19 41.40 3.00
C ALA A 57 -23.00 40.41 4.18
N ALA A 58 -24.09 39.84 4.71
CA ALA A 58 -24.02 38.84 5.78
C ALA A 58 -23.29 37.57 5.31
N SER A 59 -23.60 37.07 4.12
CA SER A 59 -22.98 35.88 3.53
C SER A 59 -21.50 36.08 3.23
N GLN A 60 -21.09 37.26 2.73
CA GLN A 60 -19.68 37.59 2.53
C GLN A 60 -18.92 37.69 3.86
N ARG A 61 -19.54 38.26 4.90
CA ARG A 61 -18.95 38.33 6.24
C ARG A 61 -18.81 36.95 6.88
N LEU A 62 -19.79 36.07 6.68
CA LEU A 62 -19.71 34.69 7.13
C LEU A 62 -18.58 33.93 6.42
N LEU A 63 -18.50 34.04 5.10
CA LEU A 63 -17.46 33.36 4.33
C LEU A 63 -16.06 33.84 4.70
N SER A 64 -15.86 35.15 4.78
CA SER A 64 -14.57 35.71 5.21
C SER A 64 -14.18 35.25 6.61
N ALA A 65 -15.14 35.15 7.54
CA ALA A 65 -14.90 34.58 8.86
C ALA A 65 -14.52 33.08 8.81
N LEU A 66 -15.19 32.28 7.97
CA LEU A 66 -14.89 30.85 7.80
C LEU A 66 -13.53 30.60 7.14
N ILE A 67 -13.14 31.42 6.17
CA ILE A 67 -11.84 31.31 5.49
C ILE A 67 -10.71 31.75 6.41
N SER A 68 -10.87 32.90 7.09
CA SER A 68 -9.81 33.48 7.93
C SER A 68 -9.68 32.83 9.31
N HIS A 69 -10.78 32.66 10.05
CA HIS A 69 -10.73 32.14 11.43
C HIS A 69 -10.77 30.62 11.51
N HIS A 70 -11.43 29.97 10.55
CA HIS A 70 -11.61 28.51 10.56
C HIS A 70 -10.84 27.78 9.46
N HIS A 71 -10.04 28.47 8.66
CA HIS A 71 -9.17 27.87 7.63
C HIS A 71 -9.89 26.83 6.75
N LEU A 72 -11.11 27.14 6.31
CA LEU A 72 -11.96 26.21 5.53
C LEU A 72 -11.23 25.60 4.32
N LEU A 73 -10.39 26.39 3.63
CA LEU A 73 -9.62 25.94 2.47
C LEU A 73 -8.61 24.85 2.84
N ASP A 74 -7.93 24.98 3.97
CA ASP A 74 -6.97 23.98 4.45
C ASP A 74 -7.66 22.66 4.75
N HIS A 75 -8.85 22.73 5.37
CA HIS A 75 -9.65 21.54 5.67
C HIS A 75 -10.15 20.84 4.41
N LEU A 76 -10.62 21.59 3.41
CA LEU A 76 -11.01 21.04 2.11
C LEU A 76 -9.81 20.41 1.38
N ALA A 77 -8.64 21.06 1.42
CA ALA A 77 -7.41 20.50 0.88
C ALA A 77 -6.99 19.22 1.61
N ALA A 78 -7.13 19.17 2.93
CA ALA A 78 -6.85 17.99 3.75
C ALA A 78 -7.76 16.81 3.41
N HIS A 79 -9.06 17.05 3.22
CA HIS A 79 -10.00 16.02 2.73
C HIS A 79 -9.51 15.41 1.41
N ARG A 80 -9.03 16.23 0.47
CA ARG A 80 -8.47 15.74 -0.80
C ARG A 80 -7.15 14.99 -0.60
N ARG A 81 -6.20 15.56 0.13
CA ARG A 81 -4.85 14.99 0.35
C ARG A 81 -4.91 13.62 1.04
N TYR A 82 -5.71 13.49 2.09
CA TYR A 82 -5.70 12.30 2.95
C TYR A 82 -6.85 11.32 2.69
N LEU A 83 -8.10 11.77 2.53
CA LEU A 83 -9.24 10.85 2.33
C LEU A 83 -9.37 10.39 0.88
N LEU A 84 -8.99 11.22 -0.09
CA LEU A 84 -8.99 10.86 -1.51
C LEU A 84 -7.61 10.37 -1.99
N LEU A 85 -6.67 10.13 -1.05
CA LEU A 85 -5.34 9.57 -1.31
C LEU A 85 -4.49 10.36 -2.33
N ALA A 86 -4.72 11.66 -2.49
CA ALA A 86 -3.96 12.48 -3.45
C ALA A 86 -2.50 12.67 -3.01
N GLN A 87 -2.19 12.59 -1.72
CA GLN A 87 -0.83 12.71 -1.19
C GLN A 87 -0.10 11.35 -1.23
N GLY A 88 0.49 11.03 -2.38
CA GLY A 88 1.03 9.69 -2.66
C GLY A 88 2.21 9.23 -1.78
N ASP A 89 3.11 10.14 -1.38
CA ASP A 89 4.26 9.84 -0.53
C ASP A 89 3.84 9.39 0.87
N PHE A 90 2.90 10.13 1.47
CA PHE A 90 2.29 9.82 2.75
C PHE A 90 1.58 8.47 2.71
N VAL A 91 0.71 8.25 1.72
CA VAL A 91 -0.07 7.01 1.59
C VAL A 91 0.85 5.80 1.41
N HIS A 92 1.86 5.89 0.54
CA HIS A 92 2.80 4.80 0.31
C HIS A 92 3.58 4.42 1.57
N HIS A 93 4.08 5.42 2.30
CA HIS A 93 4.83 5.17 3.53
C HIS A 93 3.93 4.62 4.64
N LEU A 94 2.72 5.19 4.81
CA LEU A 94 1.71 4.71 5.74
C LEU A 94 1.36 3.23 5.49
N MET A 95 1.10 2.86 4.23
CA MET A 95 0.80 1.47 3.85
C MET A 95 1.94 0.51 4.20
N THR A 96 3.19 0.95 4.06
CA THR A 96 4.37 0.13 4.37
C THR A 96 4.48 -0.14 5.87
N LEU A 97 4.25 0.87 6.70
CA LEU A 97 4.29 0.73 8.16
C LEU A 97 3.09 -0.05 8.71
N LEU A 98 1.89 0.18 8.15
CA LEU A 98 0.67 -0.49 8.58
C LEU A 98 0.60 -1.96 8.16
N GLN A 99 1.45 -2.40 7.23
CA GLN A 99 1.35 -3.72 6.62
C GLN A 99 1.35 -4.87 7.64
N GLU A 100 2.20 -4.80 8.66
CA GLU A 100 2.31 -5.87 9.66
C GLU A 100 1.09 -5.93 10.57
N GLU A 101 0.54 -4.78 10.95
CA GLU A 101 -0.69 -4.71 11.75
C GLU A 101 -1.90 -5.14 10.93
N LEU A 102 -2.10 -4.61 9.72
CA LEU A 102 -3.28 -4.88 8.90
C LEU A 102 -3.35 -6.31 8.34
N ASN A 103 -2.23 -7.05 8.32
CA ASN A 103 -2.24 -8.47 7.97
C ASN A 103 -2.87 -9.34 9.08
N LYS A 104 -2.99 -8.84 10.31
CA LYS A 104 -3.67 -9.52 11.42
C LYS A 104 -5.20 -9.46 11.22
N PRO A 105 -5.97 -10.38 11.82
CA PRO A 105 -7.44 -10.32 11.77
C PRO A 105 -7.95 -9.08 12.48
N ALA A 106 -9.11 -8.56 12.04
CA ALA A 106 -9.70 -7.33 12.55
C ALA A 106 -9.92 -7.33 14.09
N SER A 107 -10.19 -8.50 14.69
CA SER A 107 -10.37 -8.66 16.14
C SER A 107 -9.13 -8.34 16.99
N SER A 108 -7.94 -8.44 16.39
CA SER A 108 -6.66 -8.22 17.08
C SER A 108 -6.11 -6.80 16.91
N LEU A 109 -6.80 -5.95 16.16
CA LEU A 109 -6.35 -4.60 15.85
C LEU A 109 -6.73 -3.63 16.96
N TYR A 110 -5.73 -2.87 17.41
CA TYR A 110 -5.95 -1.80 18.36
C TYR A 110 -5.75 -0.42 17.72
N VAL A 111 -6.75 0.45 17.88
CA VAL A 111 -6.73 1.81 17.32
C VAL A 111 -5.52 2.61 17.79
N HIS A 112 -5.07 2.45 19.04
CA HIS A 112 -3.91 3.17 19.57
C HIS A 112 -2.61 2.83 18.80
N ASN A 113 -2.37 1.55 18.48
CA ASN A 113 -1.21 1.14 17.69
C ASN A 113 -1.22 1.76 16.29
N LEU A 114 -2.39 1.72 15.63
CA LEU A 114 -2.55 2.33 14.32
C LEU A 114 -2.39 3.85 14.36
N THR A 115 -2.82 4.50 15.44
CA THR A 115 -2.63 5.94 15.66
C THR A 115 -1.15 6.28 15.82
N CYS A 116 -0.39 5.52 16.62
CA CYS A 116 1.05 5.69 16.73
C CYS A 116 1.76 5.52 15.38
N THR A 117 1.35 4.52 14.58
CA THR A 117 1.89 4.31 13.24
C THR A 117 1.55 5.44 12.28
N LEU A 118 0.33 5.99 12.38
CA LEU A 118 -0.08 7.18 11.62
C LEU A 118 0.81 8.39 11.96
N GLU A 119 1.04 8.66 13.25
CA GLU A 119 1.91 9.76 13.69
C GLU A 119 3.36 9.57 13.21
N ALA A 120 3.87 8.34 13.26
CA ALA A 120 5.19 8.01 12.71
C ALA A 120 5.26 8.26 11.20
N ALA A 121 4.21 7.89 10.46
CA ALA A 121 4.12 8.12 9.02
C ALA A 121 4.08 9.62 8.67
N VAL A 122 3.35 10.43 9.45
CA VAL A 122 3.31 11.88 9.29
C VAL A 122 4.69 12.50 9.48
N ARG A 123 5.42 12.10 10.53
CA ARG A 123 6.77 12.63 10.81
C ARG A 123 7.82 12.23 9.76
N ALA A 124 7.64 11.09 9.12
CA ALA A 124 8.58 10.59 8.12
C ALA A 124 8.34 11.12 6.70
N THR A 125 7.25 11.86 6.47
CA THR A 125 6.81 12.28 5.13
C THR A 125 6.62 13.80 5.06
N ASN A 126 6.36 14.35 3.86
CA ASN A 126 6.13 15.78 3.71
C ASN A 126 4.88 16.29 4.46
N ALA A 127 4.04 15.38 4.95
CA ALA A 127 2.91 15.70 5.81
C ALA A 127 3.34 16.39 7.12
N GLN A 128 4.61 16.28 7.54
CA GLN A 128 5.11 17.00 8.72
C GLN A 128 5.03 18.54 8.61
N PHE A 129 5.01 19.07 7.38
CA PHE A 129 4.96 20.53 7.12
C PHE A 129 3.54 21.08 7.09
N GLU A 130 2.54 20.21 7.26
CA GLU A 130 1.13 20.61 7.30
C GLU A 130 0.81 21.28 8.63
N PRO A 131 -0.14 22.22 8.63
CA PRO A 131 -0.40 22.99 9.83
C PRO A 131 -1.07 22.13 10.93
N PRO A 132 -0.83 22.45 12.21
CA PRO A 132 -1.21 21.60 13.33
C PRO A 132 -2.74 21.44 13.47
N HIS A 133 -3.53 22.41 13.02
CA HIS A 133 -5.00 22.33 13.01
C HIS A 133 -5.54 21.29 12.02
N VAL A 134 -4.74 20.88 11.02
CA VAL A 134 -5.10 19.80 10.09
C VAL A 134 -4.70 18.44 10.66
N LEU A 135 -3.47 18.32 11.18
CA LEU A 135 -2.95 17.05 11.70
C LEU A 135 -3.69 16.57 12.95
N SER A 136 -4.07 17.49 13.84
CA SER A 136 -4.85 17.16 15.05
C SER A 136 -6.23 16.56 14.77
N ARG A 137 -6.74 16.71 13.55
CA ARG A 137 -8.07 16.24 13.11
C ARG A 137 -8.03 14.93 12.33
N LEU A 138 -6.84 14.47 11.97
CA LEU A 138 -6.64 13.22 11.24
C LEU A 138 -6.55 12.07 12.24
N HIS A 139 -7.50 11.15 12.18
CA HIS A 139 -7.55 9.98 13.07
C HIS A 139 -7.71 8.69 12.28
N VAL A 140 -7.25 7.59 12.88
CA VAL A 140 -7.56 6.25 12.40
C VAL A 140 -8.90 5.82 12.99
N ASN A 141 -9.74 5.19 12.18
CA ASN A 141 -10.94 4.51 12.65
C ASN A 141 -11.04 3.11 12.02
N LEU A 142 -11.79 2.23 12.69
CA LEU A 142 -12.04 0.86 12.28
C LEU A 142 -13.55 0.69 12.09
N TYR A 143 -13.95 0.25 10.89
CA TYR A 143 -15.34 -0.01 10.54
C TYR A 143 -15.50 -1.52 10.29
N PRO A 144 -15.76 -2.33 11.32
CA PRO A 144 -15.99 -3.76 11.12
C PRO A 144 -17.23 -3.95 10.25
N ASN A 145 -17.14 -4.81 9.24
CA ASN A 145 -18.34 -5.13 8.46
C ASN A 145 -19.27 -5.97 9.33
N CYS A 146 -20.58 -5.73 9.22
CA CYS A 146 -21.59 -6.49 9.98
C CYS A 146 -21.74 -7.95 9.53
N ASP A 147 -20.95 -8.40 8.55
CA ASP A 147 -21.17 -9.63 7.79
C ASP A 147 -20.58 -10.91 8.43
N GLY A 148 -20.02 -10.80 9.65
CA GLY A 148 -19.55 -11.97 10.43
C GLY A 148 -18.40 -12.77 9.80
N ARG A 149 -17.82 -12.30 8.69
CA ARG A 149 -16.58 -12.85 8.11
C ARG A 149 -15.39 -12.44 8.98
N GLU A 150 -14.37 -13.32 9.02
CA GLU A 150 -13.05 -12.99 9.56
C GLU A 150 -12.39 -11.95 8.66
N ASP A 151 -12.80 -10.69 8.83
CA ASP A 151 -12.32 -9.60 8.01
C ASP A 151 -10.82 -9.38 8.26
N SER A 152 -10.08 -9.22 7.17
CA SER A 152 -8.69 -8.80 7.24
C SER A 152 -8.63 -7.36 7.72
N GLY A 153 -7.61 -7.01 8.50
CA GLY A 153 -7.44 -5.64 8.99
C GLY A 153 -7.47 -4.57 7.91
N TRP A 154 -7.02 -4.93 6.72
CA TRP A 154 -7.04 -4.09 5.52
C TRP A 154 -8.45 -3.63 5.07
N ASP A 155 -9.48 -4.42 5.35
CA ASP A 155 -10.85 -4.14 4.90
C ASP A 155 -11.61 -3.27 5.91
N VAL A 156 -11.18 -3.29 7.18
CA VAL A 156 -11.78 -2.56 8.30
C VAL A 156 -11.13 -1.19 8.51
N PHE A 157 -9.88 -1.03 8.09
CA PHE A 157 -9.09 0.20 8.27
C PHE A 157 -9.64 1.38 7.45
N ALA A 158 -9.80 2.53 8.10
CA ALA A 158 -10.10 3.80 7.43
C ALA A 158 -9.46 5.01 8.10
N LEU A 159 -9.05 5.98 7.28
CA LEU A 159 -8.71 7.32 7.78
C LEU A 159 -9.99 8.14 7.95
N GLN A 160 -10.11 8.83 9.07
CA GLN A 160 -11.22 9.72 9.38
C GLN A 160 -10.69 11.13 9.64
N TYR A 161 -11.31 12.10 8.98
CA TYR A 161 -11.07 13.51 9.23
C TYR A 161 -12.21 14.08 10.06
N ARG A 162 -11.94 14.49 11.30
CA ARG A 162 -12.95 15.05 12.20
C ARG A 162 -13.00 16.56 12.07
N VAL A 163 -14.13 17.09 11.63
CA VAL A 163 -14.36 18.53 11.53
C VAL A 163 -15.29 18.94 12.67
N ASP A 164 -14.72 19.53 13.72
CA ASP A 164 -15.48 19.99 14.89
C ASP A 164 -15.88 21.47 14.78
N GLY A 165 -16.87 21.88 15.59
CA GLY A 165 -17.30 23.26 15.73
C GLY A 165 -18.17 23.78 14.57
N PRO A 166 -18.03 25.05 14.16
CA PRO A 166 -18.91 25.68 13.16
C PRO A 166 -18.73 25.11 11.75
N LEU A 167 -17.62 24.43 11.49
CA LEU A 167 -17.40 23.72 10.22
C LEU A 167 -18.13 22.37 10.17
N GLY A 168 -18.47 21.76 11.32
CA GLY A 168 -19.20 20.51 11.36
C GLY A 168 -20.60 20.61 10.75
N THR A 169 -21.19 21.81 10.73
CA THR A 169 -22.48 22.08 10.06
C THR A 169 -22.35 22.04 8.53
N LEU A 170 -21.16 22.36 8.00
CA LEU A 170 -20.88 22.35 6.55
C LEU A 170 -20.60 20.94 6.02
N PHE A 171 -20.21 20.01 6.89
CA PHE A 171 -19.92 18.62 6.54
C PHE A 171 -20.89 17.68 7.25
N PRO A 172 -22.11 17.50 6.72
CA PRO A 172 -23.07 16.56 7.27
C PRO A 172 -22.51 15.12 7.33
N ALA A 173 -23.11 14.30 8.20
CA ALA A 173 -22.77 12.88 8.30
C ALA A 173 -22.89 12.13 6.96
N THR A 174 -23.78 12.58 6.06
CA THR A 174 -23.93 12.04 4.71
C THR A 174 -22.70 12.27 3.83
N CYS A 175 -22.06 13.44 3.92
CA CYS A 175 -20.80 13.73 3.22
C CYS A 175 -19.65 12.89 3.79
N ALA A 176 -19.55 12.79 5.13
CA ALA A 176 -18.56 11.93 5.77
C ALA A 176 -18.71 10.46 5.36
N ALA A 177 -19.94 9.96 5.21
CA ALA A 177 -20.21 8.62 4.71
C ALA A 177 -19.75 8.43 3.25
N ARG A 178 -19.99 9.40 2.36
CA ARG A 178 -19.48 9.35 0.97
C ARG A 178 -17.96 9.34 0.91
N TYR A 179 -17.28 10.20 1.68
CA TYR A 179 -15.82 10.18 1.78
C TYR A 179 -15.28 8.84 2.26
N ARG A 180 -15.93 8.22 3.26
CA ARG A 180 -15.55 6.90 3.74
C ARG A 180 -15.68 5.83 2.66
N ALA A 181 -16.79 5.84 1.91
CA ALA A 181 -17.01 4.89 0.82
C ALA A 181 -15.97 5.07 -0.30
N LEU A 182 -15.70 6.32 -0.70
CA LEU A 182 -14.63 6.67 -1.64
C LEU A 182 -13.26 6.17 -1.16
N PHE A 183 -12.92 6.48 0.09
CA PHE A 183 -11.68 6.02 0.70
C PHE A 183 -11.57 4.49 0.63
N ALA A 184 -12.60 3.74 1.02
CA ALA A 184 -12.56 2.28 1.04
C ALA A 184 -12.27 1.68 -0.34
N GLN A 185 -12.88 2.20 -1.41
CA GLN A 185 -12.65 1.72 -2.77
C GLN A 185 -11.26 2.11 -3.29
N LEU A 186 -10.83 3.37 -3.12
CA LEU A 186 -9.51 3.83 -3.52
C LEU A 186 -8.41 3.07 -2.76
N TRP A 187 -8.62 2.85 -1.46
CA TRP A 187 -7.74 2.10 -0.59
C TRP A 187 -7.64 0.64 -1.02
N ARG A 188 -8.74 0.00 -1.42
CA ARG A 188 -8.74 -1.36 -1.96
C ARG A 188 -7.91 -1.47 -3.24
N VAL A 189 -8.06 -0.53 -4.17
CA VAL A 189 -7.24 -0.51 -5.40
C VAL A 189 -5.77 -0.28 -5.07
N LYS A 190 -5.45 0.66 -4.17
CA LYS A 190 -4.07 0.90 -3.70
C LYS A 190 -3.46 -0.31 -2.98
N ARG A 191 -4.23 -1.03 -2.17
CA ARG A 191 -3.82 -2.29 -1.52
C ARG A 191 -3.39 -3.33 -2.54
N ILE A 192 -4.18 -3.52 -3.60
CA ILE A 192 -3.88 -4.47 -4.68
C ILE A 192 -2.61 -4.04 -5.40
N GLU A 193 -2.51 -2.78 -5.79
CA GLU A 193 -1.33 -2.22 -6.46
C GLU A 193 -0.06 -2.41 -5.63
N HIS A 194 -0.09 -2.06 -4.33
CA HIS A 194 1.05 -2.25 -3.42
C HIS A 194 1.44 -3.74 -3.29
N ALA A 195 0.45 -4.62 -3.20
CA ALA A 195 0.70 -6.06 -3.11
C ALA A 195 1.34 -6.63 -4.39
N LEU A 196 0.88 -6.19 -5.57
CA LEU A 196 1.45 -6.59 -6.86
C LEU A 196 2.88 -6.07 -7.03
N HIS A 197 3.19 -4.85 -6.59
CA HIS A 197 4.57 -4.34 -6.57
C HIS A 197 5.49 -5.16 -5.65
N ARG A 198 5.00 -5.57 -4.47
CA ARG A 198 5.76 -6.44 -3.57
C ARG A 198 6.02 -7.81 -4.20
N ALA A 199 5.01 -8.40 -4.84
CA ALA A 199 5.15 -9.68 -5.54
C ALA A 199 6.13 -9.59 -6.71
N TRP A 200 6.14 -8.47 -7.44
CA TRP A 200 7.15 -8.19 -8.46
C TRP A 200 8.57 -8.13 -7.89
N ARG A 201 8.76 -7.43 -6.77
CA ARG A 201 10.07 -7.36 -6.11
C ARG A 201 10.59 -8.75 -5.75
N ASP A 202 9.71 -9.59 -5.17
CA ASP A 202 10.04 -10.96 -4.81
C ASP A 202 10.35 -11.84 -6.04
N HIS A 203 9.63 -11.62 -7.14
CA HIS A 203 9.87 -12.25 -8.43
C HIS A 203 11.25 -11.90 -8.98
N ILE A 204 11.63 -10.62 -9.00
CA ILE A 204 12.93 -10.16 -9.52
C ILE A 204 14.09 -10.72 -8.67
N ILE A 205 13.93 -10.77 -7.35
CA ILE A 205 14.92 -11.38 -6.46
C ILE A 205 15.05 -12.88 -6.77
N LEU A 206 13.94 -13.60 -6.91
CA LEU A 206 13.93 -15.02 -7.23
C LEU A 206 14.52 -15.30 -8.61
N HIS A 207 14.25 -14.44 -9.59
CA HIS A 207 14.76 -14.58 -10.95
C HIS A 207 16.29 -14.64 -11.02
N LYS A 208 16.99 -13.94 -10.12
CA LYS A 208 18.45 -14.01 -10.02
C LYS A 208 18.97 -15.41 -9.66
N ARG A 209 18.19 -16.23 -8.95
CA ARG A 209 18.53 -17.62 -8.58
C ARG A 209 18.01 -18.66 -9.60
N LEU A 210 17.12 -18.27 -10.51
CA LEU A 210 16.47 -19.18 -11.46
C LEU A 210 17.37 -19.63 -12.64
N LYS A 211 18.64 -19.19 -12.70
CA LYS A 211 19.61 -19.62 -13.73
C LYS A 211 19.74 -21.15 -13.83
N TYR A 212 19.57 -21.85 -12.70
CA TYR A 212 19.73 -23.31 -12.58
C TYR A 212 18.42 -24.10 -12.80
N MET A 213 17.33 -23.43 -13.21
CA MET A 213 16.00 -24.05 -13.35
C MET A 213 15.21 -23.43 -14.52
N PRO A 214 15.58 -23.74 -15.79
CA PRO A 214 14.95 -23.17 -16.98
C PRO A 214 13.49 -23.60 -17.17
N GLU A 215 13.10 -24.76 -16.62
CA GLU A 215 11.74 -25.33 -16.73
C GLU A 215 10.64 -24.37 -16.26
N VAL A 216 10.94 -23.52 -15.28
CA VAL A 216 9.95 -22.61 -14.67
C VAL A 216 9.95 -21.22 -15.29
N TRP A 217 10.87 -20.91 -16.21
CA TRP A 217 10.94 -19.60 -16.85
C TRP A 217 9.67 -19.26 -17.64
N GLY A 218 9.09 -20.25 -18.33
CA GLY A 218 7.84 -20.06 -19.09
C GLY A 218 6.67 -19.69 -18.18
N LEU A 219 6.52 -20.39 -17.06
CA LEU A 219 5.49 -20.12 -16.06
C LEU A 219 5.68 -18.73 -15.43
N MET A 220 6.91 -18.41 -15.02
CA MET A 220 7.24 -17.11 -14.41
C MET A 220 6.96 -15.95 -15.36
N ARG A 221 7.28 -16.10 -16.65
CA ARG A 221 6.98 -15.07 -17.66
C ARG A 221 5.48 -14.83 -17.79
N ARG A 222 4.67 -15.89 -17.89
CA ARG A 222 3.20 -15.78 -17.98
C ARG A 222 2.60 -15.08 -16.77
N VAL A 223 3.02 -15.47 -15.57
CA VAL A 223 2.62 -14.84 -14.31
C VAL A 223 3.01 -13.35 -14.30
N SER A 224 4.23 -13.02 -14.74
CA SER A 224 4.65 -11.62 -14.83
C SER A 224 3.82 -10.79 -15.83
N CYS A 225 3.36 -11.38 -16.94
CA CYS A 225 2.47 -10.70 -17.88
C CYS A 225 1.10 -10.43 -17.23
N LEU A 226 0.50 -11.43 -16.58
CA LEU A 226 -0.77 -11.28 -15.86
C LEU A 226 -0.68 -10.22 -14.77
N ARG A 227 0.41 -10.19 -14.01
CA ARG A 227 0.67 -9.14 -13.01
C ARG A 227 0.80 -7.76 -13.65
N ALA A 228 1.46 -7.64 -14.79
CA ALA A 228 1.56 -6.36 -15.52
C ALA A 228 0.18 -5.90 -16.03
N GLU A 229 -0.66 -6.81 -16.50
CA GLU A 229 -2.07 -6.53 -16.84
C GLU A 229 -2.87 -6.05 -15.63
N ALA A 230 -2.77 -6.73 -14.49
CA ALA A 230 -3.44 -6.33 -13.26
C ALA A 230 -2.97 -4.96 -12.74
N LEU A 231 -1.66 -4.66 -12.84
CA LEU A 231 -1.12 -3.34 -12.50
C LEU A 231 -1.64 -2.24 -13.44
N ARG A 232 -1.70 -2.51 -14.75
CA ARG A 232 -2.30 -1.57 -15.72
C ARG A 232 -3.77 -1.30 -15.43
N LEU A 233 -4.53 -2.35 -15.05
CA LEU A 233 -5.92 -2.18 -14.63
C LEU A 233 -6.03 -1.29 -13.39
N CYS A 234 -5.21 -1.51 -12.36
CA CYS A 234 -5.21 -0.68 -11.16
C CYS A 234 -4.88 0.78 -11.47
N GLY A 235 -3.89 1.03 -12.34
CA GLY A 235 -3.55 2.37 -12.83
C GLY A 235 -4.70 3.02 -13.58
N ALA A 236 -5.32 2.31 -14.52
CA ALA A 236 -6.45 2.81 -15.30
C ALA A 236 -7.67 3.15 -14.40
N LEU A 237 -7.93 2.36 -13.36
CA LEU A 237 -9.00 2.64 -12.38
C LEU A 237 -8.72 3.91 -11.58
N GLN A 238 -7.47 4.14 -11.18
CA GLN A 238 -7.07 5.35 -10.45
C GLN A 238 -7.14 6.59 -11.34
N GLU A 239 -6.64 6.49 -12.57
CA GLU A 239 -6.74 7.55 -13.57
C GLU A 239 -8.21 7.90 -13.83
N ALA A 240 -9.06 6.90 -14.09
CA ALA A 240 -10.49 7.10 -14.31
C ALA A 240 -11.17 7.83 -13.14
N SER A 241 -10.85 7.46 -11.89
CA SER A 241 -11.38 8.12 -10.69
C SER A 241 -11.01 9.60 -10.61
N CYS A 242 -9.83 9.98 -11.10
CA CYS A 242 -9.32 11.35 -11.06
C CYS A 242 -9.83 12.24 -12.20
N VAL A 243 -10.10 11.68 -13.39
CA VAL A 243 -10.48 12.44 -14.61
C VAL A 243 -11.64 13.40 -14.37
N GLY A 244 -12.70 12.95 -13.68
CA GLY A 244 -13.87 13.81 -13.40
C GLY A 244 -13.74 14.65 -12.12
N ALA A 245 -12.91 14.22 -11.18
CA ALA A 245 -12.84 14.81 -9.84
C ALA A 245 -11.89 16.01 -9.75
N GLU A 246 -10.73 15.94 -10.40
CA GLU A 246 -9.75 17.03 -10.42
C GLU A 246 -10.30 18.34 -11.01
N PRO A 247 -10.98 18.37 -12.18
CA PRO A 247 -11.54 19.61 -12.69
C PRO A 247 -12.65 20.18 -11.78
N ALA A 248 -13.47 19.32 -11.17
CA ALA A 248 -14.51 19.76 -10.24
C ALA A 248 -13.92 20.34 -8.94
N TRP A 249 -12.82 19.77 -8.45
CA TRP A 249 -12.07 20.32 -7.32
C TRP A 249 -11.38 21.63 -7.66
N ALA A 250 -10.82 21.77 -8.86
CA ALA A 250 -10.23 23.02 -9.33
C ALA A 250 -11.28 24.13 -9.43
N GLU A 251 -12.48 23.82 -9.93
CA GLU A 251 -13.63 24.73 -9.96
C GLU A 251 -14.03 25.17 -8.55
N LEU A 252 -14.10 24.25 -7.60
CA LEU A 252 -14.37 24.56 -6.20
C LEU A 252 -13.33 25.51 -5.60
N LEU A 253 -12.04 25.21 -5.78
CA LEU A 253 -10.95 26.02 -5.24
C LEU A 253 -10.93 27.42 -5.86
N ALA A 254 -11.19 27.52 -7.18
CA ALA A 254 -11.34 28.79 -7.87
C ALA A 254 -12.54 29.59 -7.32
N ALA A 255 -13.68 28.93 -7.11
CA ALA A 255 -14.89 29.54 -6.57
C ALA A 255 -14.74 30.00 -5.11
N ALA A 256 -13.92 29.28 -4.34
CA ALA A 256 -13.58 29.65 -2.97
C ALA A 256 -12.63 30.86 -2.93
N ALA A 257 -11.70 30.95 -3.89
CA ALA A 257 -10.79 32.09 -4.02
C ALA A 257 -11.50 33.36 -4.49
N SER A 258 -12.51 33.25 -5.35
CA SER A 258 -13.31 34.40 -5.82
C SER A 258 -14.35 34.90 -4.80
N GLY A 259 -14.48 34.25 -3.65
CA GLY A 259 -15.35 34.71 -2.56
C GLY A 259 -16.86 34.57 -2.84
N HIS A 260 -17.26 33.57 -3.64
CA HIS A 260 -18.68 33.29 -3.89
C HIS A 260 -19.43 32.86 -2.62
N HIS A 261 -20.76 32.98 -2.63
CA HIS A 261 -21.63 32.56 -1.54
C HIS A 261 -21.34 31.14 -1.03
N LEU A 262 -21.43 30.94 0.28
CA LEU A 262 -21.20 29.66 0.95
C LEU A 262 -22.03 28.51 0.36
N ASP A 263 -23.30 28.76 0.03
CA ASP A 263 -24.19 27.76 -0.56
C ASP A 263 -23.71 27.31 -1.95
N SER A 264 -23.08 28.22 -2.72
CA SER A 264 -22.47 27.86 -3.99
C SER A 264 -21.24 26.97 -3.77
N LEU A 265 -20.42 27.25 -2.76
CA LEU A 265 -19.28 26.40 -2.40
C LEU A 265 -19.74 25.00 -1.97
N LEU A 266 -20.79 24.90 -1.15
CA LEU A 266 -21.36 23.62 -0.72
C LEU A 266 -21.93 22.80 -1.89
N ARG A 267 -22.65 23.46 -2.82
CA ARG A 267 -23.16 22.80 -4.02
C ARG A 267 -22.03 22.28 -4.92
N LEU A 268 -21.00 23.09 -5.13
CA LEU A 268 -19.83 22.68 -5.90
C LEU A 268 -19.08 21.52 -5.24
N HIS A 269 -18.98 21.52 -3.90
CA HIS A 269 -18.35 20.44 -3.14
C HIS A 269 -19.14 19.13 -3.28
N HIS A 270 -20.46 19.20 -3.15
CA HIS A 270 -21.32 18.04 -3.35
C HIS A 270 -21.22 17.50 -4.78
N ASN A 271 -21.22 18.37 -5.80
CA ASN A 271 -21.04 17.99 -7.19
C ASN A 271 -19.67 17.33 -7.44
N ALA A 272 -18.58 17.86 -6.86
CA ALA A 272 -17.26 17.26 -6.96
C ALA A 272 -17.22 15.85 -6.34
N LEU A 273 -17.86 15.67 -5.18
CA LEU A 273 -18.00 14.37 -4.53
C LEU A 273 -18.84 13.38 -5.34
N GLU A 274 -19.95 13.82 -5.94
CA GLU A 274 -20.80 12.98 -6.79
C GLU A 274 -20.05 12.53 -8.04
N ARG A 275 -19.37 13.46 -8.72
CA ARG A 275 -18.53 13.14 -9.88
C ARG A 275 -17.47 12.12 -9.49
N HIS A 276 -16.76 12.31 -8.38
CA HIS A 276 -15.77 11.34 -7.91
C HIS A 276 -16.41 9.97 -7.61
N SER A 277 -17.60 9.95 -7.00
CA SER A 277 -18.32 8.70 -6.68
C SER A 277 -18.76 7.93 -7.92
N ILE A 278 -19.17 8.62 -8.98
CA ILE A 278 -19.51 8.01 -10.28
C ILE A 278 -18.27 7.39 -10.91
N HIS A 279 -17.17 8.16 -11.01
CA HIS A 279 -15.93 7.69 -11.65
C HIS A 279 -15.21 6.61 -10.84
N ALA A 280 -15.33 6.61 -9.52
CA ALA A 280 -14.85 5.55 -8.63
C ALA A 280 -15.75 4.29 -8.64
N MET A 281 -16.86 4.31 -9.39
CA MET A 281 -17.84 3.21 -9.50
C MET A 281 -18.50 2.82 -8.16
N ILE A 282 -18.83 3.80 -7.32
CA ILE A 282 -19.50 3.61 -6.02
C ILE A 282 -20.92 4.23 -6.02
N HIS A 283 -21.24 5.01 -7.04
CA HIS A 283 -22.54 5.66 -7.16
C HIS A 283 -23.64 4.64 -7.50
N HIS A 284 -24.87 4.90 -7.08
CA HIS A 284 -26.01 4.01 -7.32
C HIS A 284 -26.25 3.72 -8.82
N THR A 285 -25.88 4.64 -9.71
CA THR A 285 -25.97 4.45 -11.17
C THR A 285 -24.96 3.44 -11.72
N THR A 286 -23.90 3.13 -10.97
CA THR A 286 -22.82 2.21 -11.39
C THR A 286 -22.79 0.93 -10.56
N GLN A 287 -23.88 0.60 -9.85
CA GLN A 287 -23.97 -0.56 -8.96
C GLN A 287 -23.68 -1.90 -9.65
N GLU A 288 -24.16 -2.10 -10.89
CA GLU A 288 -23.87 -3.30 -11.66
C GLU A 288 -22.36 -3.43 -11.93
N LEU A 289 -21.72 -2.35 -12.38
CA LEU A 289 -20.29 -2.28 -12.63
C LEU A 289 -19.46 -2.52 -11.36
N GLN A 290 -19.94 -2.04 -10.21
CA GLN A 290 -19.31 -2.26 -8.92
C GLN A 290 -19.20 -3.75 -8.58
N SER A 291 -20.22 -4.55 -8.93
CA SER A 291 -20.21 -6.00 -8.72
C SER A 291 -19.17 -6.70 -9.59
N TYR A 292 -19.12 -6.37 -10.89
CA TYR A 292 -18.13 -6.92 -11.82
C TYR A 292 -16.71 -6.51 -11.43
N LEU A 293 -16.50 -5.24 -11.09
CA LEU A 293 -15.23 -4.75 -10.60
C LEU A 293 -14.81 -5.47 -9.31
N GLY A 294 -15.75 -5.68 -8.39
CA GLY A 294 -15.54 -6.44 -7.16
C GLY A 294 -14.98 -7.84 -7.43
N ASN A 295 -15.54 -8.54 -8.42
CA ASN A 295 -15.05 -9.86 -8.84
C ASN A 295 -13.65 -9.80 -9.44
N VAL A 296 -13.38 -8.85 -10.34
CA VAL A 296 -12.04 -8.69 -10.94
C VAL A 296 -10.99 -8.34 -9.88
N LEU A 297 -11.30 -7.46 -8.93
CA LEU A 297 -10.41 -7.12 -7.82
C LEU A 297 -10.17 -8.32 -6.88
N ASN A 298 -11.15 -9.20 -6.71
CA ASN A 298 -10.97 -10.43 -5.94
C ASN A 298 -10.08 -11.44 -6.66
N GLU A 299 -10.26 -11.62 -7.97
CA GLU A 299 -9.41 -12.49 -8.79
C GLU A 299 -7.96 -11.98 -8.86
N THR A 300 -7.74 -10.67 -8.93
CA THR A 300 -6.38 -10.09 -8.86
C THR A 300 -5.73 -10.29 -7.49
N LEU A 301 -6.50 -10.29 -6.40
CA LEU A 301 -6.02 -10.70 -5.08
C LEU A 301 -5.72 -12.20 -5.01
N ALA A 302 -6.53 -13.04 -5.65
CA ALA A 302 -6.27 -14.47 -5.76
C ALA A 302 -4.96 -14.75 -6.54
N LEU A 303 -4.69 -14.00 -7.61
CA LEU A 303 -3.41 -14.06 -8.34
C LEU A 303 -2.22 -13.80 -7.40
N ARG A 304 -2.30 -12.79 -6.53
CA ARG A 304 -1.26 -12.53 -5.52
C ARG A 304 -1.05 -13.75 -4.61
N SER A 305 -2.12 -14.36 -4.11
CA SER A 305 -2.01 -15.55 -3.25
C SER A 305 -1.36 -16.73 -3.98
N PHE A 306 -1.70 -16.92 -5.26
CA PHE A 306 -1.08 -17.91 -6.12
C PHE A 306 0.41 -17.62 -6.34
N GLU A 307 0.79 -16.37 -6.64
CA GLU A 307 2.20 -15.96 -6.78
C GLU A 307 3.01 -16.24 -5.52
N THR A 308 2.44 -15.99 -4.33
CA THR A 308 3.14 -16.26 -3.07
C THR A 308 3.41 -17.76 -2.88
N THR A 309 2.45 -18.62 -3.19
CA THR A 309 2.59 -20.08 -3.11
C THR A 309 3.58 -20.58 -4.16
N LEU A 310 3.51 -20.06 -5.39
CA LEU A 310 4.43 -20.40 -6.46
C LEU A 310 5.88 -20.02 -6.10
N HIS A 311 6.11 -18.78 -5.66
CA HIS A 311 7.43 -18.32 -5.23
C HIS A 311 7.98 -19.15 -4.07
N ALA A 312 7.13 -19.52 -3.09
CA ALA A 312 7.53 -20.38 -1.98
C ALA A 312 7.94 -21.79 -2.45
N GLY A 313 7.16 -22.40 -3.34
CA GLY A 313 7.48 -23.71 -3.92
C GLY A 313 8.79 -23.70 -4.71
N ILE A 314 9.03 -22.67 -5.54
CA ILE A 314 10.29 -22.53 -6.29
C ILE A 314 11.47 -22.33 -5.35
N ARG A 315 11.34 -21.51 -4.30
CA ARG A 315 12.41 -21.31 -3.30
C ARG A 315 12.76 -22.62 -2.61
N ALA A 316 11.75 -23.38 -2.17
CA ALA A 316 11.96 -24.68 -1.53
C ALA A 316 12.65 -25.69 -2.47
N GLU A 317 12.32 -25.67 -3.76
CA GLU A 317 12.98 -26.51 -4.77
C GLU A 317 14.46 -26.14 -4.94
N LEU A 318 14.76 -24.84 -5.08
CA LEU A 318 16.13 -24.34 -5.20
C LEU A 318 16.97 -24.72 -3.97
N ASP A 319 16.44 -24.48 -2.76
CA ASP A 319 17.15 -24.80 -1.53
C ASP A 319 17.38 -26.32 -1.38
N ARG A 320 16.48 -27.17 -1.91
CA ARG A 320 16.68 -28.63 -1.93
C ARG A 320 17.79 -29.04 -2.91
N ARG A 321 17.84 -28.42 -4.10
CA ARG A 321 18.91 -28.66 -5.08
C ARG A 321 20.27 -28.26 -4.50
N ASP A 322 20.35 -27.09 -3.87
CA ASP A 322 21.56 -26.59 -3.22
C ASP A 322 22.05 -27.58 -2.13
N ARG A 323 21.15 -28.11 -1.30
CA ARG A 323 21.49 -29.13 -0.28
C ARG A 323 22.01 -30.44 -0.88
N ILE A 324 21.40 -30.92 -1.96
CA ILE A 324 21.84 -32.17 -2.62
C ILE A 324 23.23 -31.96 -3.24
N GLU A 325 23.48 -30.79 -3.82
CA GLU A 325 24.78 -30.46 -4.42
C GLU A 325 25.88 -30.37 -3.34
N GLN A 326 25.57 -29.81 -2.18
CA GLN A 326 26.46 -29.82 -1.01
C GLN A 326 26.75 -31.25 -0.54
N LEU A 327 25.73 -32.09 -0.35
CA LEU A 327 25.91 -33.49 0.05
C LEU A 327 26.73 -34.29 -0.96
N LYS A 328 26.55 -34.03 -2.26
CA LYS A 328 27.36 -34.64 -3.33
C LYS A 328 28.82 -34.21 -3.21
N ALA A 329 29.08 -32.91 -2.99
CA ALA A 329 30.43 -32.38 -2.81
C ALA A 329 31.11 -32.97 -1.57
N GLU A 330 30.41 -33.05 -0.44
CA GLU A 330 30.91 -33.66 0.80
C GLU A 330 31.23 -35.14 0.64
N LYS A 331 30.32 -35.92 0.05
CA LYS A 331 30.56 -37.35 -0.21
C LYS A 331 31.74 -37.56 -1.16
N LEU A 332 31.86 -36.73 -2.21
CA LEU A 332 32.97 -36.79 -3.14
C LEU A 332 34.30 -36.43 -2.45
N ALA A 333 34.32 -35.39 -1.62
CA ALA A 333 35.50 -34.98 -0.86
C ALA A 333 35.93 -36.06 0.13
N ARG A 334 34.97 -36.64 0.87
CA ARG A 334 35.23 -37.75 1.79
C ARG A 334 35.74 -38.99 1.06
N GLY A 335 35.14 -39.34 -0.08
CA GLY A 335 35.60 -40.44 -0.93
C GLY A 335 37.02 -40.23 -1.42
N LYS A 336 37.32 -39.03 -1.97
CA LYS A 336 38.67 -38.65 -2.39
C LYS A 336 39.65 -38.73 -1.22
N GLY A 337 39.31 -38.22 -0.04
CA GLY A 337 40.15 -38.27 1.16
C GLY A 337 40.48 -39.68 1.63
N HIS A 338 39.51 -40.61 1.57
CA HIS A 338 39.79 -42.02 1.87
C HIS A 338 40.72 -42.66 0.85
N VAL A 339 40.54 -42.37 -0.45
CA VAL A 339 41.40 -42.89 -1.52
C VAL A 339 42.81 -42.32 -1.43
N THR A 340 42.99 -41.02 -1.15
CA THR A 340 44.32 -40.42 -0.95
C THR A 340 45.01 -41.02 0.28
N THR A 341 44.28 -41.22 1.38
CA THR A 341 44.80 -41.89 2.58
C THR A 341 45.23 -43.33 2.31
N LEU A 342 44.45 -44.08 1.51
CA LEU A 342 44.79 -45.44 1.09
C LEU A 342 46.07 -45.45 0.24
N ILE A 343 46.16 -44.57 -0.75
CA ILE A 343 47.34 -44.45 -1.62
C ILE A 343 48.59 -44.14 -0.79
N LEU A 344 48.51 -43.21 0.17
CA LEU A 344 49.61 -42.90 1.09
C LEU A 344 50.02 -44.10 1.94
N LYS A 345 49.07 -44.84 2.52
CA LYS A 345 49.38 -46.04 3.32
C LYS A 345 50.00 -47.15 2.48
N LEU A 346 49.46 -47.44 1.29
CA LEU A 346 49.99 -48.44 0.37
C LEU A 346 51.40 -48.07 -0.13
N ALA A 347 51.66 -46.78 -0.35
CA ALA A 347 52.97 -46.26 -0.70
C ALA A 347 54.02 -46.44 0.40
N LEU A 348 53.62 -46.38 1.68
CA LEU A 348 54.52 -46.51 2.85
C LEU A 348 54.71 -47.96 3.32
N HIS A 349 53.96 -48.92 2.77
CA HIS A 349 54.05 -50.33 3.17
C HIS A 349 55.39 -50.97 2.76
N ALA A 350 55.88 -51.94 3.55
CA ALA A 350 57.16 -52.62 3.29
C ALA A 350 57.15 -53.55 2.06
N GLU A 351 55.97 -54.01 1.62
CA GLU A 351 55.83 -54.96 0.52
C GLU A 351 55.78 -54.26 -0.85
N ILE A 352 56.65 -54.67 -1.78
CA ILE A 352 56.83 -54.03 -3.09
C ILE A 352 55.58 -54.18 -3.98
N SER A 353 54.88 -55.32 -3.88
CA SER A 353 53.61 -55.60 -4.58
C SER A 353 52.53 -54.55 -4.26
N LEU A 354 52.36 -54.20 -2.99
CA LEU A 354 51.40 -53.19 -2.53
C LEU A 354 51.78 -51.76 -2.92
N GLN A 355 53.08 -51.46 -3.00
CA GLN A 355 53.55 -50.17 -3.52
C GLN A 355 53.25 -50.02 -5.02
N THR A 356 53.42 -51.09 -5.81
CA THR A 356 53.05 -51.06 -7.23
C THR A 356 51.54 -50.93 -7.45
N LEU A 357 50.71 -51.41 -6.52
CA LEU A 357 49.28 -51.16 -6.52
C LEU A 357 48.96 -49.68 -6.28
N ALA A 358 49.65 -49.01 -5.34
CA ALA A 358 49.48 -47.57 -5.12
C ALA A 358 49.74 -46.76 -6.39
N PHE A 359 50.78 -47.12 -7.15
CA PHE A 359 51.11 -46.49 -8.43
C PHE A 359 50.03 -46.73 -9.51
N ARG A 360 49.43 -47.92 -9.54
CA ARG A 360 48.31 -48.22 -10.47
C ARG A 360 47.03 -47.48 -10.10
N LEU A 361 46.76 -47.27 -8.82
CA LEU A 361 45.59 -46.55 -8.33
C LEU A 361 45.69 -45.03 -8.60
N ASP A 362 46.90 -44.47 -8.66
CA ASP A 362 47.18 -43.08 -9.04
C ASP A 362 47.71 -42.97 -10.48
N TYR A 363 47.26 -43.85 -11.38
CA TYR A 363 47.62 -43.77 -12.79
C TYR A 363 47.08 -42.46 -13.37
N SER A 364 47.98 -41.58 -13.87
CA SER A 364 47.78 -40.18 -14.32
C SER A 364 47.95 -39.05 -13.28
N ASP A 365 48.43 -39.35 -12.06
CA ASP A 365 48.64 -38.36 -10.98
C ASP A 365 47.36 -37.56 -10.63
N PHE A 366 46.19 -38.14 -10.90
CA PHE A 366 44.89 -37.50 -10.70
C PHE A 366 44.67 -37.08 -9.23
N TYR A 367 45.15 -37.89 -8.29
CA TYR A 367 45.03 -37.59 -6.86
C TYR A 367 46.18 -36.72 -6.36
N LYS A 368 47.39 -36.83 -6.94
CA LYS A 368 48.53 -35.95 -6.67
C LYS A 368 48.29 -34.49 -7.01
N ARG A 369 47.58 -34.22 -8.12
CA ARG A 369 47.23 -32.85 -8.52
C ARG A 369 46.33 -32.11 -7.52
N GLY A 370 45.64 -32.86 -6.64
CA GLY A 370 44.70 -32.33 -5.67
C GLY A 370 45.21 -32.25 -4.23
N ASP A 371 46.33 -32.90 -3.89
CA ASP A 371 46.80 -33.02 -2.50
C ASP A 371 48.32 -32.83 -2.41
N ALA A 372 48.75 -31.72 -1.81
CA ALA A 372 50.17 -31.33 -1.68
C ALA A 372 51.02 -32.39 -0.95
N LYS A 373 50.39 -33.24 -0.12
CA LYS A 373 51.05 -34.30 0.65
C LYS A 373 51.50 -35.50 -0.20
N LEU A 374 50.98 -35.63 -1.42
CA LEU A 374 51.35 -36.69 -2.37
C LEU A 374 52.45 -36.25 -3.36
N HIS A 375 52.98 -35.02 -3.25
CA HIS A 375 53.98 -34.46 -4.17
C HIS A 375 55.38 -35.06 -4.05
N GLU A 376 55.68 -35.85 -3.01
CA GLU A 376 56.92 -36.63 -3.01
C GLU A 376 56.82 -37.72 -4.09
N PRO A 377 57.73 -37.73 -5.07
CA PRO A 377 57.65 -38.67 -6.17
C PRO A 377 57.84 -40.10 -5.65
N LEU A 378 56.73 -40.84 -5.61
CA LEU A 378 56.63 -42.27 -5.30
C LEU A 378 57.29 -43.18 -6.36
N THR A 379 58.13 -42.61 -7.24
CA THR A 379 58.77 -43.37 -8.31
C THR A 379 59.76 -44.36 -7.70
N TYR A 380 59.73 -45.60 -8.20
CA TYR A 380 60.68 -46.65 -7.85
C TYR A 380 62.14 -46.15 -7.96
N GLN A 381 62.43 -45.32 -8.96
CA GLN A 381 63.74 -44.67 -9.12
C GLN A 381 64.11 -43.73 -7.97
N HIS A 382 63.18 -42.93 -7.42
CA HIS A 382 63.46 -42.07 -6.28
C HIS A 382 63.64 -42.86 -4.98
N LYS A 383 62.84 -43.90 -4.73
CA LYS A 383 63.06 -44.79 -3.58
C LYS A 383 64.40 -45.53 -3.67
N ARG A 384 64.75 -46.04 -4.86
CA ARG A 384 66.05 -46.68 -5.09
C ARG A 384 67.21 -45.70 -4.87
N LEU A 385 67.09 -44.46 -5.34
CA LEU A 385 68.10 -43.41 -5.13
C LEU A 385 68.22 -43.00 -3.64
N SER A 386 67.11 -42.98 -2.91
CA SER A 386 67.07 -42.70 -1.46
C SER A 386 67.70 -43.83 -0.62
N GLU A 387 67.40 -45.09 -0.91
CA GLU A 387 68.04 -46.25 -0.25
C GLU A 387 69.55 -46.32 -0.54
N ILE A 388 69.96 -46.01 -1.77
CA ILE A 388 71.38 -45.91 -2.14
C ILE A 388 72.06 -44.75 -1.37
N GLY A 389 71.39 -43.61 -1.20
CA GLY A 389 71.89 -42.46 -0.43
C GLY A 389 72.08 -42.76 1.07
N LEU A 390 71.12 -43.46 1.69
CA LEU A 390 71.20 -43.92 3.09
C LEU A 390 72.34 -44.93 3.31
N ASN A 391 72.55 -45.85 2.36
CA ASN A 391 73.66 -46.80 2.41
C ASN A 391 75.04 -46.12 2.25
N LEU A 392 75.12 -45.07 1.42
CA LEU A 392 76.34 -44.26 1.25
C LEU A 392 76.65 -43.41 2.50
N ALA A 393 75.63 -42.92 3.21
CA ALA A 393 75.80 -42.18 4.46
C ALA A 393 76.27 -43.08 5.62
N LYS A 394 75.74 -44.31 5.72
CA LYS A 394 76.21 -45.32 6.68
C LYS A 394 77.67 -45.72 6.45
N SER A 395 78.11 -45.86 5.20
CA SER A 395 79.51 -46.23 4.89
C SER A 395 80.51 -45.10 5.20
N LYS A 396 80.08 -43.83 5.15
CA LYS A 396 80.89 -42.67 5.57
C LYS A 396 81.00 -42.54 7.09
N LEU A 397 79.96 -42.89 7.85
CA LEU A 397 79.99 -42.88 9.33
C LEU A 397 80.90 -43.96 9.92
N LEU A 398 81.03 -45.12 9.25
CA LEU A 398 81.96 -46.20 9.63
C LEU A 398 83.44 -45.91 9.28
N ARG A 399 83.75 -44.80 8.60
CA ARG A 399 85.12 -44.45 8.16
C ARG A 399 85.68 -43.18 8.80
N ARG A 400 85.27 -42.79 10.01
CA ARG A 400 85.98 -41.76 10.79
C ARG A 400 87.14 -42.39 11.57
N PRO A 401 88.42 -42.09 11.26
CA PRO A 401 89.53 -42.50 12.11
C PRO A 401 89.55 -41.65 13.38
N THR A 402 89.65 -42.30 14.53
CA THR A 402 89.99 -41.71 15.82
C THR A 402 91.35 -41.03 15.71
N LYS A 403 91.39 -39.70 15.70
CA LYS A 403 92.64 -38.95 15.89
C LYS A 403 92.89 -38.79 17.39
N LYS A 404 94.03 -39.32 17.84
CA LYS A 404 94.77 -38.86 19.01
C LYS A 404 95.30 -37.45 18.77
#